data_AF-A0A970SXT4-F1
#
_entry.id   AF-A0A970SXT4-F1
#
_cell.length_a   1.000
_cell.length_b   1.000
_cell.length_c   1.000
_cell.angle_alpha   90.00
_cell.angle_beta   90.00
_cell.angle_gamma   90.00
#
_symmetry.space_group_name_H-M   'P 1'
#
loop_
_entity.id
_entity.type
_entity.pdbx_description
1 polymer ?
#
loop_
_entity_poly.entity_id
_entity_poly.type
_entity_poly.pdbx_seq_one_letter_code
_entity_poly.pdbx_strand_id
1 'polypeptide(L)'
;MKRCPDPAIIRGMIESILRTGRPGKRVSPIRSRLFFQFVRPGRGRLRRGWPIRQPDLGLIMKSSRSRTLFVNADGSGSRRRREKSGGRTVTIGLINEADFMAFNVGGTRRAWEFFVELHGREEIFLVNFAGDRQVYNALFAIAVADQLGFTPAQIRRGLRIFRQPRSCCF
;
A
#
# COMPACT_ATOMS: atom_id res chain seq x y z
N MET A 1 -6.89 20.77 1.18
CA MET A 1 -5.79 19.81 1.40
C MET A 1 -6.30 18.38 1.25
N LYS A 2 -5.91 17.68 0.19
CA LYS A 2 -6.35 16.30 -0.06
C LYS A 2 -5.62 15.36 0.91
N ARG A 3 -6.33 14.86 1.93
CA ARG A 3 -5.83 13.96 2.98
C ARG A 3 -6.20 12.52 2.64
N CYS A 4 -5.50 11.90 1.69
CA CYS A 4 -5.68 10.49 1.32
C CYS A 4 -4.33 9.92 0.84
N PRO A 5 -4.11 8.59 0.91
CA PRO A 5 -3.02 7.97 0.18
C PRO A 5 -3.26 8.21 -1.32
N ASP A 6 -2.18 8.38 -2.07
CA ASP A 6 -2.25 8.85 -3.45
C ASP A 6 -2.16 7.67 -4.42
N PRO A 7 -3.22 7.38 -5.19
CA PRO A 7 -3.20 6.35 -6.22
C PRO A 7 -2.00 6.41 -7.18
N ALA A 8 -1.57 7.61 -7.56
CA ALA A 8 -0.45 7.79 -8.49
C ALA A 8 0.87 7.39 -7.83
N ILE A 9 1.06 7.73 -6.55
CA ILE A 9 2.25 7.35 -5.78
C ILE A 9 2.28 5.84 -5.58
N ILE A 10 1.17 5.24 -5.12
CA ILE A 10 1.08 3.79 -4.89
C ILE A 10 1.36 3.02 -6.18
N ARG A 11 0.73 3.43 -7.29
CA ARG A 11 0.97 2.82 -8.60
C ARG A 11 2.44 2.93 -9.01
N GLY A 12 3.04 4.12 -8.86
CA GLY A 12 4.44 4.34 -9.18
C GLY A 12 5.39 3.49 -8.33
N MET A 13 5.10 3.31 -7.04
CA MET A 13 5.86 2.40 -6.16
C MET A 13 5.74 0.95 -6.63
N ILE A 14 4.52 0.47 -6.93
CA ILE A 14 4.30 -0.88 -7.46
C ILE A 14 5.09 -1.07 -8.75
N GLU A 15 4.94 -0.18 -9.73
CA GLU A 15 5.66 -0.26 -11.01
C GLU A 15 7.18 -0.24 -10.82
N SER A 16 7.67 0.53 -9.86
CA SER A 16 9.09 0.56 -9.48
C SER A 16 9.58 -0.79 -8.94
N ILE A 17 8.80 -1.44 -8.07
CA ILE A 17 9.12 -2.79 -7.55
C ILE A 17 9.08 -3.83 -8.68
N LEU A 18 8.07 -3.78 -9.55
CA LEU A 18 7.94 -4.72 -10.67
C LEU A 18 9.14 -4.63 -11.65
N ARG A 19 9.79 -3.48 -11.76
CA ARG A 19 11.00 -3.29 -12.58
C ARG A 19 12.27 -3.91 -11.98
N THR A 20 12.26 -4.31 -10.70
CA THR A 20 13.46 -4.86 -10.04
C THR A 20 13.82 -6.29 -10.46
N GLY A 21 12.92 -6.99 -11.16
CA GLY A 21 13.15 -8.33 -11.67
C GLY A 21 11.88 -9.18 -11.71
N ARG A 22 12.05 -10.50 -11.88
CA ARG A 22 10.95 -11.46 -11.74
C ARG A 22 10.79 -11.89 -10.27
N PRO A 23 9.58 -12.28 -9.83
CA PRO A 23 9.36 -12.88 -8.52
C PRO A 23 10.37 -14.02 -8.25
N GLY A 24 10.92 -14.08 -7.03
CA GLY A 24 11.89 -15.11 -6.64
C GLY A 24 11.29 -16.51 -6.49
N LYS A 25 9.96 -16.60 -6.35
CA LYS A 25 9.20 -17.85 -6.40
C LYS A 25 8.88 -18.19 -7.87
N ARG A 26 8.74 -19.49 -8.23
CA ARG A 26 8.18 -19.94 -9.52
C ARG A 26 6.72 -19.48 -9.63
N VAL A 27 6.51 -18.20 -9.84
CA VAL A 27 5.22 -17.64 -10.19
C VAL A 27 5.13 -17.81 -11.70
N SER A 28 4.12 -18.54 -12.17
CA SER A 28 3.78 -18.60 -13.59
C SER A 28 3.90 -17.21 -14.18
N PRO A 29 4.56 -17.02 -15.34
CA PRO A 29 4.85 -15.70 -15.85
C PRO A 29 3.55 -14.90 -15.83
N ILE A 30 3.58 -13.73 -15.19
CA ILE A 30 2.45 -12.79 -15.13
C ILE A 30 2.22 -12.32 -16.57
N ARG A 31 1.64 -13.19 -17.41
CA ARG A 31 1.14 -12.93 -18.76
C ARG A 31 -0.25 -12.31 -18.69
N SER A 32 -0.89 -12.38 -17.53
CA SER A 32 -2.14 -11.70 -17.24
C SER A 32 -1.87 -10.22 -16.96
N ARG A 33 -2.52 -9.36 -17.75
CA ARG A 33 -2.54 -7.91 -17.56
C ARG A 33 -3.09 -7.61 -16.16
N LEU A 34 -2.23 -7.16 -15.25
CA LEU A 34 -2.64 -6.74 -13.91
C LEU A 34 -3.35 -5.40 -14.01
N PHE A 35 -4.54 -5.30 -13.40
CA PHE A 35 -5.30 -4.07 -13.35
C PHE A 35 -5.43 -3.60 -11.90
N PHE A 36 -5.01 -2.37 -11.65
CA PHE A 36 -5.14 -1.69 -10.37
C PHE A 36 -6.29 -0.69 -10.44
N GLN A 37 -7.31 -0.90 -9.62
CA GLN A 37 -8.46 -0.01 -9.50
C GLN A 37 -8.52 0.57 -8.08
N PHE A 38 -8.34 1.87 -7.96
CA PHE A 38 -8.43 2.57 -6.68
C PHE A 38 -9.88 2.92 -6.35
N VAL A 39 -10.31 2.59 -5.13
CA VAL A 39 -11.66 2.83 -4.64
C VAL A 39 -11.60 3.93 -3.58
N ARG A 40 -12.15 5.10 -3.91
CA ARG A 40 -12.35 6.20 -2.96
C ARG A 40 -13.68 6.04 -2.23
N PRO A 41 -13.80 6.47 -0.96
CA PRO A 41 -15.09 6.54 -0.31
C PRO A 41 -16.04 7.45 -1.11
N GLY A 42 -17.32 7.07 -1.18
CA GLY A 42 -18.36 7.95 -1.72
C GLY A 42 -18.40 9.27 -0.95
N ARG A 43 -18.88 10.35 -1.57
CA ARG A 43 -19.03 11.68 -0.94
C ARG A 43 -20.10 11.62 0.18
N GLY A 44 -19.80 10.99 1.30
CA GLY A 44 -20.60 11.06 2.51
C GLY A 44 -20.39 12.42 3.17
N ARG A 45 -21.49 13.10 3.57
CA ARG A 45 -21.42 14.38 4.28
C ARG A 45 -20.45 14.29 5.45
N LEU A 46 -19.50 15.23 5.48
CA LEU A 46 -18.52 15.39 6.54
C LEU A 46 -19.25 15.62 7.87
N ARG A 47 -19.20 14.65 8.78
CA ARG A 47 -19.52 14.90 10.20
C ARG A 47 -18.33 15.65 10.82
N ARG A 48 -18.58 16.87 11.31
CA ARG A 48 -17.63 17.71 12.06
C ARG A 48 -17.30 17.03 13.39
N GLY A 49 -16.03 17.05 13.81
CA GLY A 49 -15.62 16.67 15.19
C GLY A 49 -14.66 15.49 15.36
N TRP A 50 -14.21 14.79 14.31
CA TRP A 50 -13.24 13.68 14.47
C TRP A 50 -11.78 14.18 14.42
N PRO A 51 -10.94 13.87 15.43
CA PRO A 51 -9.50 14.14 15.35
C PRO A 51 -8.90 13.25 14.24
N ILE A 52 -8.07 13.85 13.38
CA ILE A 52 -7.25 13.23 12.33
C ILE A 52 -7.94 12.05 11.60
N ARG A 53 -8.70 12.35 10.53
CA ARG A 53 -9.23 11.28 9.65
C ARG A 53 -8.06 10.53 8.98
N GLN A 54 -7.81 9.34 9.51
CA GLN A 54 -7.03 8.26 8.91
C GLN A 54 -7.41 8.06 7.43
N PRO A 55 -6.42 7.84 6.53
CA PRO A 55 -6.67 7.80 5.11
C PRO A 55 -7.58 6.64 4.67
N ASP A 56 -8.80 6.93 4.25
CA ASP A 56 -9.72 5.93 3.69
C ASP A 56 -9.40 5.64 2.21
N LEU A 57 -8.65 4.57 1.92
CA LEU A 57 -8.37 4.09 0.55
C LEU A 57 -8.55 2.56 0.44
N GLY A 58 -9.08 2.13 -0.69
CA GLY A 58 -8.99 0.74 -1.15
C GLY A 58 -8.27 0.65 -2.48
N LEU A 59 -7.51 -0.42 -2.69
CA LEU A 59 -6.87 -0.77 -3.95
C LEU A 59 -7.35 -2.16 -4.34
N ILE A 60 -7.97 -2.30 -5.50
CA ILE A 60 -8.33 -3.61 -6.05
C ILE A 60 -7.26 -4.01 -7.05
N MET A 61 -6.63 -5.14 -6.83
CA MET A 61 -5.83 -5.84 -7.83
C MET A 61 -6.70 -6.90 -8.50
N LYS A 62 -6.81 -6.82 -9.83
CA LYS A 62 -7.50 -7.82 -10.66
C LYS A 62 -6.50 -8.51 -11.59
N SER A 63 -6.60 -9.84 -11.63
CA SER A 63 -6.00 -10.69 -12.65
C SER A 63 -7.10 -11.52 -13.32
N SER A 64 -6.76 -12.28 -14.36
CA SER A 64 -7.71 -13.22 -15.01
C SER A 64 -8.21 -14.33 -14.08
N ARG A 65 -7.53 -14.59 -12.96
CA ARG A 65 -7.85 -15.71 -12.05
C ARG A 65 -8.20 -15.28 -10.63
N SER A 66 -8.00 -14.00 -10.29
CA SER A 66 -8.14 -13.54 -8.92
C SER A 66 -8.47 -12.05 -8.83
N ARG A 67 -9.26 -11.72 -7.81
CA ARG A 67 -9.56 -10.35 -7.40
C ARG A 67 -9.23 -10.23 -5.93
N THR A 68 -8.29 -9.35 -5.61
CA THR A 68 -7.91 -9.06 -4.23
C THR A 68 -8.14 -7.59 -3.94
N LEU A 69 -8.86 -7.32 -2.86
CA LEU A 69 -9.06 -5.98 -2.33
C LEU A 69 -8.04 -5.73 -1.23
N PHE A 70 -7.20 -4.72 -1.39
CA PHE A 70 -6.36 -4.16 -0.35
C PHE A 70 -7.09 -2.98 0.30
N VAL A 71 -7.15 -2.92 1.62
CA VAL A 71 -7.81 -1.81 2.36
C VAL A 71 -6.96 -1.32 3.52
N ASN A 72 -7.01 -0.01 3.78
CA ASN A 72 -6.48 0.53 5.03
C ASN A 72 -7.42 0.16 6.20
N ALA A 73 -6.92 -0.62 7.16
CA ALA A 73 -7.66 -1.02 8.37
C ALA A 73 -7.95 0.18 9.30
N ASP A 74 -7.10 1.19 9.28
CA ASP A 74 -7.20 2.38 10.13
C ASP A 74 -8.27 3.38 9.66
N GLY A 75 -8.74 3.22 8.42
CA GLY A 75 -9.77 4.07 7.84
C GLY A 75 -11.17 3.78 8.42
N SER A 76 -11.94 4.84 8.68
CA SER A 76 -13.31 4.75 9.24
C SER A 76 -14.27 3.91 8.39
N GLY A 77 -14.00 3.75 7.09
CA GLY A 77 -14.79 2.92 6.16
C GLY A 77 -14.23 1.53 5.91
N SER A 78 -13.20 1.09 6.64
CA SER A 78 -12.49 -0.18 6.40
C SER A 78 -13.41 -1.39 6.57
N ARG A 79 -14.16 -1.46 7.68
CA ARG A 79 -15.09 -2.56 8.02
C ARG A 79 -16.14 -2.80 6.94
N ARG A 80 -16.88 -1.75 6.54
CA ARG A 80 -17.93 -1.87 5.50
C ARG A 80 -17.38 -2.31 4.14
N ARG A 81 -16.11 -2.02 3.82
CA ARG A 81 -15.49 -2.45 2.56
C ARG A 81 -15.06 -3.91 2.60
N ARG A 82 -14.55 -4.39 3.75
CA ARG A 82 -14.23 -5.81 3.97
C ARG A 82 -15.46 -6.66 3.73
N GLU A 83 -16.57 -6.30 4.37
CA GLU A 83 -17.87 -7.00 4.28
C GLU A 83 -18.43 -7.03 2.84
N LYS A 84 -18.19 -5.99 2.03
CA LYS A 84 -18.69 -5.87 0.65
C LYS A 84 -17.76 -6.43 -0.43
N SER A 85 -16.56 -6.89 -0.06
CA SER A 85 -15.51 -7.23 -1.02
C SER A 85 -15.83 -8.47 -1.86
N GLY A 86 -16.69 -9.37 -1.36
CA GLY A 86 -17.13 -10.60 -2.04
C GLY A 86 -15.99 -11.54 -2.46
N GLY A 87 -14.77 -11.34 -1.94
CA GLY A 87 -13.55 -12.03 -2.34
C GLY A 87 -12.41 -11.81 -1.34
N ARG A 88 -11.18 -12.21 -1.69
CA ARG A 88 -10.01 -12.08 -0.80
C ARG A 88 -9.76 -10.61 -0.48
N THR A 89 -9.74 -10.30 0.81
CA THR A 89 -9.34 -8.97 1.30
C THR A 89 -8.02 -9.08 2.05
N VAL A 90 -7.14 -8.13 1.79
CA VAL A 90 -5.87 -7.92 2.49
C VAL A 90 -5.91 -6.54 3.12
N THR A 91 -5.44 -6.43 4.35
CA THR A 91 -5.49 -5.21 5.16
C THR A 91 -4.10 -4.66 5.38
N ILE A 92 -3.97 -3.34 5.32
CA ILE A 92 -2.75 -2.60 5.68
C ILE A 92 -3.07 -1.65 6.83
N GLY A 93 -2.13 -1.38 7.74
CA GLY A 93 -2.37 -0.51 8.89
C GLY A 93 -1.10 -0.08 9.62
N LEU A 94 -1.21 0.99 10.43
CA LEU A 94 -0.20 1.44 11.38
C LEU A 94 -0.73 1.40 12.83
N ILE A 95 -2.06 1.45 13.02
CA ILE A 95 -2.66 1.53 14.36
C ILE A 95 -3.46 0.27 14.69
N ASN A 96 -4.43 -0.06 13.85
CA ASN A 96 -5.26 -1.23 14.00
C ASN A 96 -4.56 -2.45 13.40
N GLU A 97 -4.86 -3.60 13.98
CA GLU A 97 -4.41 -4.89 13.46
C GLU A 97 -4.75 -5.05 11.97
N ALA A 98 -3.75 -5.46 11.20
CA ALA A 98 -3.80 -5.61 9.76
C ALA A 98 -2.83 -6.71 9.30
N ASP A 99 -3.13 -7.33 8.15
CA ASP A 99 -2.27 -8.37 7.55
C ASP A 99 -0.87 -7.85 7.23
N PHE A 100 -0.75 -6.55 6.91
CA PHE A 100 0.50 -5.84 6.71
C PHE A 100 0.51 -4.61 7.61
N MET A 101 1.14 -4.74 8.77
CA MET A 101 1.24 -3.68 9.76
C MET A 101 2.65 -3.07 9.76
N ALA A 102 2.72 -1.74 9.71
CA ALA A 102 3.98 -1.03 9.96
C ALA A 102 4.12 -0.67 11.43
N PHE A 103 5.32 -0.88 11.98
CA PHE A 103 5.68 -0.50 13.34
C PHE A 103 7.07 0.14 13.38
N ASN A 104 7.44 0.72 14.54
CA ASN A 104 8.67 1.49 14.72
C ASN A 104 8.87 2.53 13.59
N VAL A 105 7.81 3.26 13.30
CA VAL A 105 7.75 4.26 12.22
C VAL A 105 8.50 5.51 12.67
N GLY A 106 9.52 5.91 11.91
CA GLY A 106 10.30 7.11 12.20
C GLY A 106 11.08 7.57 10.97
N GLY A 107 11.75 8.70 11.06
CA GLY A 107 12.56 9.15 9.93
C GLY A 107 13.08 10.56 10.01
N THR A 108 13.69 10.97 8.91
CA THR A 108 14.20 12.31 8.69
C THR A 108 13.31 13.05 7.69
N ARG A 109 13.58 14.34 7.47
CA ARG A 109 12.94 15.11 6.39
C ARG A 109 13.15 14.55 4.98
N ARG A 110 14.12 13.63 4.80
CA ARG A 110 14.49 13.07 3.49
C ARG A 110 14.06 11.62 3.31
N ALA A 111 13.85 10.88 4.40
CA ALA A 111 13.50 9.48 4.33
C ALA A 111 12.69 9.07 5.56
N TRP A 112 11.73 8.17 5.36
CA TRP A 112 10.98 7.52 6.41
C TRP A 112 11.35 6.03 6.44
N GLU A 113 11.61 5.53 7.63
CA GLU A 113 11.94 4.15 7.94
C GLU A 113 10.82 3.53 8.78
N PHE A 114 10.53 2.27 8.52
CA PHE A 114 9.53 1.51 9.26
C PHE A 114 9.79 0.01 9.08
N PHE A 115 9.28 -0.76 10.02
CA PHE A 115 9.37 -2.21 10.04
C PHE A 115 8.04 -2.81 9.61
N VAL A 116 8.09 -3.93 8.90
CA VAL A 116 6.92 -4.73 8.54
C VAL A 116 7.26 -6.19 8.76
N GLU A 117 6.40 -6.93 9.43
CA GLU A 117 6.56 -8.38 9.53
C GLU A 117 6.12 -9.04 8.22
N LEU A 118 7.04 -9.72 7.54
CA LEU A 118 6.78 -10.48 6.31
C LEU A 118 7.25 -11.91 6.51
N HIS A 119 6.34 -12.88 6.33
CA HIS A 119 6.63 -14.31 6.45
C HIS A 119 7.33 -14.70 7.77
N GLY A 120 6.91 -14.10 8.89
CA GLY A 120 7.48 -14.35 10.23
C GLY A 120 8.87 -13.74 10.46
N ARG A 121 9.26 -12.75 9.64
CA ARG A 121 10.51 -12.00 9.79
C ARG A 121 10.24 -10.51 9.77
N GLU A 122 10.91 -9.78 10.64
CA GLU A 122 10.89 -8.32 10.60
C GLU A 122 11.75 -7.83 9.44
N GLU A 123 11.12 -7.10 8.52
CA GLU A 123 11.79 -6.51 7.37
C GLU A 123 11.76 -4.99 7.48
N ILE A 124 12.93 -4.38 7.33
CA ILE A 124 13.09 -2.93 7.35
C ILE A 124 12.85 -2.38 5.95
N PHE A 125 12.04 -1.32 5.86
CA PHE A 125 11.75 -0.59 4.63
C PHE A 125 12.01 0.90 4.79
N LEU A 126 12.45 1.52 3.69
CA LEU A 126 12.74 2.94 3.63
C LEU A 126 12.07 3.57 2.41
N VAL A 127 11.43 4.72 2.62
CA VAL A 127 10.85 5.55 1.56
C VAL A 127 11.52 6.91 1.54
N ASN A 128 11.95 7.37 0.36
CA ASN A 128 12.73 8.61 0.20
C ASN A 128 11.89 9.91 0.27
N PHE A 129 10.80 9.90 1.05
CA PHE A 129 9.90 11.05 1.21
C PHE A 129 9.38 11.11 2.65
N ALA A 130 9.27 12.31 3.20
CA ALA A 130 8.82 12.50 4.58
C ALA A 130 7.29 12.38 4.74
N GLY A 131 6.90 11.89 5.92
CA GLY A 131 5.54 11.91 6.45
C GLY A 131 4.83 10.56 6.44
N ASP A 132 4.07 10.29 7.50
CA ASP A 132 3.43 9.00 7.79
C ASP A 132 2.50 8.49 6.68
N ARG A 133 1.95 9.40 5.87
CA ARG A 133 1.14 9.06 4.69
C ARG A 133 1.90 8.22 3.67
N GLN A 134 3.21 8.41 3.58
CA GLN A 134 4.08 7.66 2.68
C GLN A 134 4.24 6.20 3.15
N VAL A 135 4.11 5.95 4.45
CA VAL A 135 4.11 4.59 5.01
C VAL A 135 2.85 3.85 4.56
N TYR A 136 1.66 4.46 4.63
CA TYR A 136 0.44 3.86 4.07
C TYR A 136 0.57 3.55 2.57
N ASN A 137 1.10 4.50 1.78
CA ASN A 137 1.33 4.29 0.35
C ASN A 137 2.29 3.11 0.09
N ALA A 138 3.37 3.05 0.87
CA ALA A 138 4.35 1.98 0.78
C ALA A 138 3.77 0.63 1.18
N LEU A 139 2.98 0.56 2.25
CA LEU A 139 2.32 -0.66 2.68
C LEU A 139 1.39 -1.23 1.60
N PHE A 140 0.64 -0.38 0.89
CA PHE A 140 -0.12 -0.86 -0.28
C PHE A 140 0.77 -1.48 -1.34
N ALA A 141 1.91 -0.85 -1.65
CA ALA A 141 2.84 -1.36 -2.65
C ALA A 141 3.55 -2.64 -2.20
N ILE A 142 3.94 -2.72 -0.93
CA ILE A 142 4.56 -3.89 -0.28
C ILE A 142 3.57 -5.06 -0.31
N ALA A 143 2.34 -4.86 0.14
CA ALA A 143 1.32 -5.91 0.18
C ALA A 143 1.01 -6.48 -1.21
N VAL A 144 0.93 -5.62 -2.23
CA VAL A 144 0.78 -6.04 -3.63
C VAL A 144 2.00 -6.84 -4.10
N ALA A 145 3.20 -6.34 -3.86
CA ALA A 145 4.43 -6.98 -4.35
C ALA A 145 4.69 -8.32 -3.66
N ASP A 146 4.46 -8.41 -2.36
CA ASP A 146 4.56 -9.66 -1.59
C ASP A 146 3.58 -10.71 -2.11
N GLN A 147 2.32 -10.31 -2.35
CA GLN A 147 1.31 -11.22 -2.93
C GLN A 147 1.70 -11.68 -4.36
N LEU A 148 2.43 -10.87 -5.12
CA LEU A 148 2.98 -11.23 -6.43
C LEU A 148 4.27 -12.07 -6.34
N GLY A 149 4.78 -12.35 -5.14
CA GLY A 149 5.94 -13.20 -4.88
C GLY A 149 7.29 -12.50 -4.99
N PHE A 150 7.32 -11.17 -4.91
CA PHE A 150 8.57 -10.41 -4.83
C PHE A 150 9.20 -10.59 -3.44
N THR A 151 10.52 -10.75 -3.42
CA THR A 151 11.25 -10.88 -2.16
C THR A 151 11.38 -9.54 -1.43
N PRO A 152 11.56 -9.51 -0.10
CA PRO A 152 11.79 -8.27 0.65
C PRO A 152 12.93 -7.42 0.09
N ALA A 153 14.01 -8.05 -0.40
CA ALA A 153 15.13 -7.36 -1.03
C ALA A 153 14.74 -6.65 -2.34
N GLN A 154 13.89 -7.27 -3.18
CA GLN A 154 13.37 -6.67 -4.40
C GLN A 154 12.42 -5.51 -4.09
N ILE A 155 11.54 -5.69 -3.11
CA ILE A 155 10.62 -4.66 -2.64
C ILE A 155 11.41 -3.43 -2.15
N ARG A 156 12.40 -3.64 -1.27
CA ARG A 156 13.34 -2.59 -0.81
C ARG A 156 13.97 -1.84 -1.98
N ARG A 157 14.51 -2.59 -2.96
CA ARG A 157 15.15 -1.99 -4.14
C ARG A 157 14.16 -1.11 -4.92
N GLY A 158 12.94 -1.57 -5.11
CA GLY A 158 11.89 -0.85 -5.84
C GLY A 158 11.47 0.43 -5.14
N LEU A 159 11.27 0.38 -3.82
CA LEU A 159 10.94 1.56 -3.02
C LEU A 159 12.09 2.58 -3.00
N ARG A 160 13.35 2.12 -2.95
CA ARG A 160 14.53 2.99 -2.94
C ARG A 160 14.71 3.76 -4.25
N ILE A 161 14.44 3.15 -5.41
CA ILE A 161 14.61 3.82 -6.71
C ILE A 161 13.39 4.66 -7.11
N PHE A 162 12.23 4.44 -6.47
CA PHE A 162 11.03 5.21 -6.75
C PHE A 162 11.25 6.69 -6.44
N ARG A 163 10.96 7.55 -7.42
CA ARG A 163 10.97 9.00 -7.27
C ARG A 163 9.54 9.53 -7.37
N GLN A 164 9.10 10.29 -6.37
CA GLN A 164 7.79 10.92 -6.37
C GLN A 164 7.69 11.88 -7.58
N PRO A 165 6.60 11.84 -8.36
CA PRO A 165 6.37 12.80 -9.42
C PRO A 165 6.34 14.22 -8.86
N ARG A 166 7.01 15.16 -9.52
CA ARG A 166 7.05 16.59 -9.13
C ARG A 166 5.66 17.25 -9.06
N SER A 167 4.64 16.63 -9.64
CA SER A 167 3.28 17.16 -9.80
C SER A 167 2.27 16.69 -8.73
N CYS A 168 2.66 15.88 -7.74
CA CYS A 168 1.79 15.57 -6.61
C CYS A 168 1.92 16.67 -5.53
N CYS A 169 0.97 17.62 -5.54
CA CYS A 169 0.93 18.77 -4.63
C CYS A 169 0.83 18.40 -3.14
N PHE A 170 1.45 19.26 -2.31
CA PHE A 170 1.41 19.28 -0.84
C PHE A 170 0.04 19.65 -0.25
#